data_AF-A0A514C2U0-F1
#
_entry.id   AF-A0A514C2U0-F1
#
_cell.length_a   1.000
_cell.length_b   1.000
_cell.length_c   1.000
_cell.angle_alpha   90.00
_cell.angle_beta   90.00
_cell.angle_gamma   90.00
#
_symmetry.space_group_name_H-M   'P 1'
#
loop_
_entity.id
_entity.type
_entity.pdbx_description
1 polymer ?
#
loop_
_entity_poly.entity_id
_entity_poly.type
_entity_poly.pdbx_seq_one_letter_code
_entity_poly.pdbx_strand_id
1 'polypeptide(L)'
;MIPILAAVAALALWPQNAAAPAEAAWTWTLYSDDQPVVLANEVPDTANLRTTLECEPGSSVARLTLYGGETGAGMARVTAGDAAAVAEAQGARGGGLKLALRTDHPVFTAFGAGGRLAVAVGEQRRTVEVPAAHLAKLRRFAELCSG
;
A
#
# COMPACT_ATOMS: atom_id res chain seq x y z
N MET A 1 -39.05 24.69 49.31
CA MET A 1 -37.69 25.26 49.39
C MET A 1 -36.81 24.53 48.38
N ILE A 2 -36.37 25.28 47.36
CA ILE A 2 -35.15 25.20 46.53
C ILE A 2 -34.68 23.81 45.99
N PRO A 3 -34.58 23.64 44.65
CA PRO A 3 -34.15 22.42 43.92
C PRO A 3 -32.69 22.47 43.47
N ILE A 4 -32.01 21.32 43.27
CA ILE A 4 -30.73 21.18 42.53
C ILE A 4 -30.69 19.73 41.99
N LEU A 5 -30.93 19.37 40.71
CA LEU A 5 -30.22 19.63 39.44
C LEU A 5 -28.71 19.29 39.45
N ALA A 6 -28.37 18.09 38.94
CA ALA A 6 -27.06 17.82 38.35
C ALA A 6 -27.19 16.79 37.21
N ALA A 7 -27.52 17.29 36.02
CA ALA A 7 -26.92 16.78 34.78
C ALA A 7 -25.42 17.22 34.78
N VAL A 8 -24.46 16.61 34.10
CA VAL A 8 -24.28 16.64 32.65
C VAL A 8 -23.01 15.83 32.30
N ALA A 9 -23.13 15.09 31.19
CA ALA A 9 -22.15 14.68 30.19
C ALA A 9 -20.88 13.89 30.55
N ALA A 10 -20.88 12.66 30.03
CA ALA A 10 -19.71 11.93 29.59
C ALA A 10 -18.85 12.75 28.61
N LEU A 11 -17.57 12.89 28.90
CA LEU A 11 -16.57 13.32 27.93
C LEU A 11 -16.27 12.16 26.98
N ALA A 12 -17.08 12.05 25.92
CA ALA A 12 -16.69 11.33 24.72
C ALA A 12 -15.58 12.13 24.02
N LEU A 13 -14.32 11.86 24.37
CA LEU A 13 -13.16 12.21 23.53
C LEU A 13 -13.17 11.29 22.31
N TRP A 14 -14.09 11.53 21.38
CA TRP A 14 -14.02 10.93 20.06
C TRP A 14 -13.12 11.81 19.19
N PRO A 15 -12.06 11.26 18.57
CA PRO A 15 -11.26 12.01 17.61
C PRO A 15 -12.14 12.25 16.37
N GLN A 16 -12.69 13.46 16.27
CA GLN A 16 -13.54 13.87 15.17
C GLN A 16 -12.64 14.29 14.01
N ASN A 17 -12.62 13.47 12.96
CA ASN A 17 -12.07 13.77 11.63
C ASN A 17 -10.59 14.18 11.60
N ALA A 18 -9.69 13.21 11.66
CA ALA A 18 -8.39 13.37 11.00
C ALA A 18 -8.64 13.57 9.50
N ALA A 19 -8.42 14.78 8.99
CA ALA A 19 -8.46 15.06 7.57
C ALA A 19 -7.46 14.14 6.84
N ALA A 20 -7.82 13.66 5.64
CA ALA A 20 -6.91 12.86 4.84
C ALA A 20 -5.60 13.63 4.62
N PRO A 21 -4.42 12.99 4.75
CA PRO A 21 -3.15 13.69 4.58
C PRO A 21 -3.01 14.32 3.20
N ALA A 22 -2.46 15.53 3.15
CA ALA A 22 -2.19 16.24 1.90
C ALA A 22 -1.25 15.44 0.99
N GLU A 23 -1.39 15.59 -0.33
CA GLU A 23 -0.61 14.79 -1.30
C GLU A 23 0.91 14.94 -1.11
N ALA A 24 1.37 16.15 -0.79
CA ALA A 24 2.79 16.44 -0.56
C ALA A 24 3.36 15.78 0.71
N ALA A 25 2.52 15.25 1.60
CA ALA A 25 2.97 14.57 2.82
C ALA A 25 3.39 13.11 2.56
N TRP A 26 2.99 12.54 1.42
CA TRP A 26 3.28 11.15 1.08
C TRP A 26 4.67 11.01 0.49
N THR A 27 5.41 10.01 0.95
CA THR A 27 6.74 9.69 0.45
C THR A 27 6.89 8.18 0.29
N TRP A 28 7.88 7.77 -0.49
CA TRP A 28 8.29 6.38 -0.60
C TRP A 28 9.52 6.12 0.26
N THR A 29 9.41 5.24 1.25
CA THR A 29 10.48 4.86 2.18
C THR A 29 10.84 3.39 1.98
N LEU A 30 12.14 3.09 1.91
CA LEU A 30 12.65 1.71 1.86
C LEU A 30 13.20 1.35 3.24
N TYR A 31 12.61 0.34 3.86
CA TYR A 31 13.05 -0.30 5.09
C TYR A 31 13.74 -1.62 4.70
N SER A 32 15.07 -1.62 4.71
CA SER A 32 15.89 -2.78 4.31
C SER A 32 16.73 -3.37 5.44
N ASP A 33 16.77 -2.70 6.59
CA ASP A 33 17.63 -3.10 7.71
C ASP A 33 17.00 -4.20 8.58
N ASP A 34 15.68 -4.37 8.48
CA ASP A 34 14.89 -5.40 9.13
C ASP A 34 14.31 -6.39 8.10
N GLN A 35 13.83 -7.53 8.60
CA GLN A 35 13.12 -8.53 7.80
C GLN A 35 11.64 -8.61 8.19
N PRO A 36 10.69 -8.50 7.24
CA PRO A 36 10.89 -8.46 5.78
C PRO A 36 11.40 -7.10 5.25
N VAL A 37 11.93 -7.08 4.01
CA VAL A 37 12.23 -5.83 3.30
C VAL A 37 10.92 -5.17 2.88
N VAL A 38 10.77 -3.87 3.16
CA VAL A 38 9.52 -3.12 2.89
C VAL A 38 9.79 -1.84 2.12
N LEU A 39 9.07 -1.62 1.04
CA LEU A 39 8.96 -0.33 0.36
C LEU A 39 7.54 0.22 0.56
N ALA A 40 7.42 1.29 1.35
CA ALA A 40 6.13 1.85 1.78
C ALA A 40 5.89 3.21 1.14
N ASN A 41 4.66 3.45 0.69
CA ASN A 41 4.12 4.79 0.42
C ASN A 41 3.32 5.24 1.65
N GLU A 42 3.87 6.20 2.38
CA GLU A 42 3.42 6.54 3.73
C GLU A 42 3.55 8.03 4.01
N VAL A 43 2.92 8.47 5.11
CA VAL A 43 3.24 9.75 5.74
C VAL A 43 4.15 9.47 6.94
N PRO A 44 5.39 9.99 6.94
CA PRO A 44 6.35 9.75 8.02
C PRO A 44 5.78 10.08 9.40
N ASP A 45 6.20 9.32 10.42
CA ASP A 45 5.80 9.50 11.82
C ASP A 45 4.29 9.38 12.08
N THR A 46 3.56 8.68 11.21
CA THR A 46 2.12 8.41 11.36
C THR A 46 1.75 6.97 10.99
N ALA A 47 0.51 6.56 11.27
CA ALA A 47 -0.02 5.28 10.83
C ALA A 47 -0.61 5.30 9.40
N ASN A 48 -0.41 6.37 8.63
CA ASN A 48 -1.01 6.52 7.32
C ASN A 48 -0.20 5.80 6.24
N LEU A 49 -0.77 4.72 5.69
CA LEU A 49 -0.23 3.94 4.59
C LEU A 49 -1.17 3.97 3.39
N ARG A 50 -0.61 4.11 2.18
CA ARG A 50 -1.34 3.93 0.91
C ARG A 50 -0.99 2.63 0.24
N THR A 51 0.30 2.26 0.26
CA THR A 51 0.80 1.07 -0.42
C THR A 51 2.02 0.52 0.29
N THR A 52 2.14 -0.79 0.39
CA THR A 52 3.41 -1.46 0.75
C THR A 52 3.75 -2.52 -0.30
N LEU A 53 5.04 -2.65 -0.57
CA LEU A 53 5.65 -3.80 -1.21
C LEU A 53 6.53 -4.47 -0.16
N GLU A 54 6.32 -5.75 0.07
CA GLU A 54 7.01 -6.52 1.11
C GLU A 54 7.57 -7.80 0.51
N CYS A 55 8.78 -8.19 0.89
CA CYS A 55 9.35 -9.49 0.50
C CYS A 55 10.30 -10.03 1.57
N GLU A 56 10.42 -11.35 1.59
CA GLU A 56 11.60 -11.98 2.19
C GLU A 56 12.76 -11.87 1.18
N PRO A 57 14.00 -11.56 1.61
CA PRO A 57 15.16 -11.44 0.75
C PRO A 57 15.40 -12.73 -0.02
N GLY A 58 15.66 -12.60 -1.31
CA GLY A 58 15.86 -13.75 -2.18
C GLY A 58 14.62 -14.60 -2.46
N SER A 59 13.44 -14.26 -1.92
CA SER A 59 12.22 -15.06 -2.13
C SER A 59 11.67 -15.00 -3.54
N SER A 60 12.09 -14.01 -4.33
CA SER A 60 11.55 -13.69 -5.65
C SER A 60 10.04 -13.41 -5.67
N VAL A 61 9.43 -13.11 -4.51
CA VAL A 61 8.01 -12.81 -4.37
C VAL A 61 7.83 -11.50 -3.62
N ALA A 62 7.24 -10.52 -4.30
CA ALA A 62 6.82 -9.26 -3.72
C ALA A 62 5.31 -9.29 -3.43
N ARG A 63 4.97 -8.97 -2.19
CA ARG A 63 3.60 -8.85 -1.70
C ARG A 63 3.21 -7.38 -1.74
N LEU A 64 2.23 -7.07 -2.57
CA LEU A 64 1.64 -5.73 -2.69
C LEU A 64 0.42 -5.64 -1.78
N THR A 65 0.38 -4.63 -0.92
CA THR A 65 -0.82 -4.23 -0.18
C THR A 65 -1.23 -2.83 -0.59
N LEU A 66 -2.49 -2.65 -0.97
CA LEU A 66 -3.13 -1.37 -1.28
C LEU A 66 -4.14 -1.04 -0.18
N TYR A 67 -3.84 -0.03 0.62
CA TYR A 67 -4.67 0.36 1.76
C TYR A 67 -5.81 1.28 1.34
N GLY A 68 -6.87 1.28 2.15
CA GLY A 68 -8.09 2.05 1.89
C GLY A 68 -8.85 1.57 0.64
N GLY A 69 -9.96 2.25 0.34
CA GLY A 69 -10.90 1.82 -0.70
C GLY A 69 -11.74 0.62 -0.28
N GLU A 70 -12.62 0.16 -1.17
CA GLU A 70 -13.43 -1.02 -0.88
C GLU A 70 -12.56 -2.28 -0.93
N THR A 71 -12.87 -3.24 -0.06
CA THR A 71 -12.18 -4.52 -0.01
C THR A 71 -12.51 -5.32 -1.27
N GLY A 72 -11.52 -5.47 -2.15
CA GLY A 72 -11.60 -6.35 -3.32
C GLY A 72 -11.05 -7.74 -2.98
N ALA A 73 -11.62 -8.79 -3.58
CA ALA A 73 -11.07 -10.13 -3.56
C ALA A 73 -11.38 -10.84 -4.89
N GLY A 74 -10.57 -11.83 -5.25
CA GLY A 74 -10.69 -12.60 -6.49
C GLY A 74 -9.47 -12.44 -7.39
N MET A 75 -9.64 -12.69 -8.69
CA MET A 75 -8.52 -12.61 -9.63
C MET A 75 -8.27 -11.15 -10.05
N ALA A 76 -7.10 -10.62 -9.71
CA ALA A 76 -6.63 -9.32 -10.13
C ALA A 76 -5.88 -9.42 -11.46
N ARG A 77 -6.23 -8.57 -12.43
CA ARG A 77 -5.36 -8.28 -13.57
C ARG A 77 -4.39 -7.18 -13.17
N VAL A 78 -3.10 -7.45 -13.30
CA VAL A 78 -2.02 -6.53 -12.97
C VAL A 78 -1.27 -6.17 -14.24
N THR A 79 -1.07 -4.88 -14.52
CA THR A 79 -0.39 -4.41 -15.74
C THR A 79 0.65 -3.35 -15.45
N ALA A 80 1.77 -3.41 -16.17
CA ALA A 80 2.83 -2.39 -16.15
C ALA A 80 3.51 -2.36 -17.52
N GLY A 81 3.58 -1.18 -18.14
CA GLY A 81 3.96 -1.06 -19.56
C GLY A 81 3.09 -1.98 -20.43
N ASP A 82 3.73 -2.76 -21.29
CA ASP A 82 3.07 -3.74 -22.17
C ASP A 82 2.86 -5.12 -21.51
N ALA A 83 3.36 -5.31 -20.29
CA ALA A 83 3.27 -6.59 -19.58
C ALA A 83 1.97 -6.68 -18.77
N ALA A 84 1.42 -7.89 -18.70
CA ALA A 84 0.26 -8.22 -17.88
C ALA A 84 0.45 -9.54 -17.13
N ALA A 85 -0.14 -9.63 -15.94
CA ALA A 85 -0.20 -10.81 -15.10
C ALA A 85 -1.60 -10.94 -14.49
N VAL A 86 -1.91 -12.14 -14.03
CA VAL A 86 -3.09 -12.38 -13.20
C VAL A 86 -2.59 -12.90 -11.86
N ALA A 87 -3.06 -12.30 -10.77
CA ALA A 87 -2.72 -12.70 -9.41
C ALA A 87 -4.00 -12.86 -8.59
N GLU A 88 -4.02 -13.81 -7.67
CA GLU A 88 -5.09 -13.84 -6.66
C GLU A 88 -4.92 -12.64 -5.73
N ALA A 89 -6.02 -11.93 -5.52
CA ALA A 89 -6.09 -10.81 -4.62
C ALA A 89 -7.10 -11.08 -3.50
N GLN A 90 -6.72 -10.64 -2.31
CA GLN A 90 -7.41 -10.91 -1.06
C GLN A 90 -7.69 -9.58 -0.37
N GLY A 91 -8.72 -9.55 0.47
CA GLY A 91 -8.98 -8.38 1.30
C GLY A 91 -7.84 -8.14 2.29
N ALA A 92 -7.37 -6.90 2.39
CA ALA A 92 -6.42 -6.51 3.41
C ALA A 92 -7.11 -6.22 4.75
N ARG A 93 -6.41 -6.45 5.87
CA ARG A 93 -6.92 -6.14 7.21
C ARG A 93 -7.08 -4.62 7.34
N GLY A 94 -8.26 -4.16 7.75
CA GLY A 94 -8.58 -2.72 7.81
C GLY A 94 -9.09 -2.14 6.48
N GLY A 95 -9.38 -3.00 5.49
CA GLY A 95 -9.87 -2.60 4.18
C GLY A 95 -8.77 -2.56 3.12
N GLY A 96 -9.18 -2.57 1.85
CA GLY A 96 -8.27 -2.57 0.70
C GLY A 96 -7.93 -3.96 0.17
N LEU A 97 -6.79 -4.08 -0.53
CA LEU A 97 -6.43 -5.23 -1.35
C LEU A 97 -5.01 -5.70 -1.07
N LYS A 98 -4.76 -7.00 -1.12
CA LYS A 98 -3.44 -7.62 -1.02
C LYS A 98 -3.26 -8.67 -2.12
N LEU A 99 -2.11 -8.67 -2.78
CA LEU A 99 -1.76 -9.68 -3.81
C LEU A 99 -0.26 -9.97 -3.80
N ALA A 100 0.16 -11.05 -4.46
CA ALA A 100 1.56 -11.42 -4.62
C ALA A 100 1.95 -11.41 -6.10
N LEU A 101 3.14 -10.90 -6.38
CA LEU A 101 3.75 -10.86 -7.71
C LEU A 101 5.16 -11.44 -7.61
N ARG A 102 5.56 -12.20 -8.64
CA ARG A 102 6.95 -12.60 -8.73
C ARG A 102 7.81 -11.44 -9.20
N THR A 103 8.97 -11.24 -8.58
CA THR A 103 9.87 -10.13 -8.92
C THR A 103 10.63 -10.35 -10.22
N ASP A 104 10.74 -11.60 -10.67
CA ASP A 104 11.29 -12.00 -11.98
C ASP A 104 10.24 -11.98 -13.11
N HIS A 105 8.97 -11.68 -12.81
CA HIS A 105 7.93 -11.58 -13.83
C HIS A 105 8.07 -10.26 -14.64
N PRO A 106 7.84 -10.26 -15.97
CA PRO A 106 7.96 -9.06 -16.81
C PRO A 106 7.15 -7.86 -16.32
N VAL A 107 5.98 -8.08 -15.71
CA VAL A 107 5.19 -7.01 -15.06
C VAL A 107 5.96 -6.31 -13.96
N PHE A 108 6.67 -7.06 -13.10
CA PHE A 108 7.42 -6.47 -12.01
C PHE A 108 8.68 -5.75 -12.52
N THR A 109 9.34 -6.30 -13.56
CA THR A 109 10.44 -5.63 -14.25
C THR A 109 10.00 -4.30 -14.87
N ALA A 110 8.87 -4.29 -15.61
CA ALA A 110 8.32 -3.07 -16.22
C ALA A 110 7.89 -2.05 -15.16
N PHE A 111 7.33 -2.50 -14.04
CA PHE A 111 7.01 -1.64 -12.91
C PHE A 111 8.27 -1.05 -12.28
N GLY A 112 9.31 -1.84 -12.06
CA GLY A 112 10.62 -1.38 -11.56
C GLY A 112 11.26 -0.30 -12.44
N ALA A 113 11.04 -0.37 -13.76
CA ALA A 113 11.55 0.61 -14.72
C ALA A 113 10.68 1.88 -14.82
N GLY A 114 9.35 1.74 -14.85
CA GLY A 114 8.42 2.83 -15.14
C GLY A 114 7.70 3.43 -13.93
N GLY A 115 7.74 2.76 -12.77
CA GLY A 115 7.08 3.21 -11.54
C GLY A 115 5.55 3.14 -11.54
N ARG A 116 4.91 2.63 -12.59
CA ARG A 116 3.44 2.56 -12.70
C ARG A 116 2.96 1.12 -12.79
N LEU A 117 2.07 0.74 -11.87
CA LEU A 117 1.42 -0.56 -11.83
C LEU A 117 -0.09 -0.35 -11.71
N ALA A 118 -0.86 -0.85 -12.68
CA ALA A 118 -2.31 -0.86 -12.58
C ALA A 118 -2.80 -2.22 -12.07
N VAL A 119 -3.78 -2.19 -11.18
CA VAL A 119 -4.41 -3.36 -10.58
C VAL A 119 -5.92 -3.25 -10.79
N ALA A 120 -6.52 -4.25 -11.43
CA ALA A 120 -7.95 -4.30 -11.67
C ALA A 120 -8.56 -5.58 -11.08
N VAL A 121 -9.61 -5.44 -10.27
CA VAL A 121 -10.35 -6.55 -9.65
C VAL A 121 -11.84 -6.32 -9.88
N GLY A 122 -12.48 -7.14 -10.71
CA GLY A 122 -13.83 -6.85 -11.21
C GLY A 122 -13.87 -5.47 -11.88
N GLU A 123 -14.75 -4.59 -11.42
CA GLU A 123 -14.85 -3.21 -11.92
C GLU A 123 -13.90 -2.23 -11.21
N GLN A 124 -13.29 -2.63 -10.10
CA GLN A 124 -12.37 -1.78 -9.36
C GLN A 124 -11.05 -1.65 -10.09
N ARG A 125 -10.57 -0.42 -10.24
CA ARG A 125 -9.24 -0.12 -10.82
C ARG A 125 -8.46 0.76 -9.86
N ARG A 126 -7.26 0.35 -9.53
CA ARG A 126 -6.29 1.12 -8.73
C ARG A 126 -4.97 1.21 -9.46
N THR A 127 -4.24 2.29 -9.21
CA THR A 127 -2.90 2.47 -9.75
C THR A 127 -1.94 2.77 -8.60
N VAL A 128 -0.81 2.06 -8.61
CA VAL A 128 0.35 2.39 -7.80
C VAL A 128 1.28 3.21 -8.67
N GLU A 129 1.69 4.36 -8.14
CA GLU A 129 2.62 5.27 -8.81
C GLU A 129 3.80 5.58 -7.88
N VAL A 130 4.99 5.21 -8.33
CA VAL A 130 6.27 5.53 -7.72
C VAL A 130 6.89 6.64 -8.57
N PRO A 131 6.92 7.90 -8.09
CA PRO A 131 7.52 9.00 -8.82
C PRO A 131 8.98 8.74 -9.18
N ALA A 132 9.46 9.41 -10.25
CA ALA A 132 10.84 9.28 -10.74
C ALA A 132 11.90 9.43 -9.62
N ALA A 133 11.67 10.36 -8.67
CA ALA A 133 12.54 10.61 -7.52
C ALA A 133 12.72 9.40 -6.58
N HIS A 134 11.84 8.40 -6.66
CA HIS A 134 11.83 7.21 -5.80
C HIS A 134 12.06 5.90 -6.56
N LEU A 135 12.22 5.94 -7.89
CA LEU A 135 12.46 4.73 -8.69
C LEU A 135 13.72 3.95 -8.28
N ALA A 136 14.76 4.65 -7.80
CA ALA A 136 15.95 3.99 -7.28
C ALA A 136 15.63 3.09 -6.08
N LYS A 137 14.69 3.48 -5.22
CA LYS A 137 14.24 2.67 -4.07
C LYS A 137 13.45 1.45 -4.53
N LEU A 138 12.61 1.59 -5.54
CA LEU A 138 11.87 0.47 -6.15
C LEU A 138 12.81 -0.56 -6.79
N ARG A 139 13.81 -0.11 -7.54
CA ARG A 139 14.83 -1.00 -8.11
C ARG A 139 15.61 -1.71 -7.00
N ARG A 140 16.02 -0.96 -5.96
CA ARG A 140 16.72 -1.54 -4.82
C ARG A 140 15.88 -2.59 -4.08
N PHE A 141 14.59 -2.34 -3.89
CA PHE A 141 13.66 -3.34 -3.36
C PHE A 141 13.66 -4.60 -4.23
N ALA A 142 13.51 -4.45 -5.55
CA ALA A 142 13.51 -5.59 -6.47
C ALA A 142 14.79 -6.44 -6.40
N GLU A 143 15.95 -5.78 -6.32
CA GLU A 143 17.27 -6.42 -6.14
C GLU A 143 17.37 -7.21 -4.83
N LEU A 144 16.88 -6.64 -3.72
CA LEU A 144 16.89 -7.32 -2.43
C LEU A 144 15.96 -8.53 -2.39
N CYS A 145 14.84 -8.46 -3.11
CA CYS A 145 13.88 -9.56 -3.22
C CYS A 145 14.30 -10.66 -4.20
N SER A 146 15.14 -10.35 -5.20
CA SER A 146 15.62 -11.35 -6.17
C SER A 146 16.58 -12.34 -5.52
N GLY A 147 16.36 -13.64 -5.77
CA GLY A 147 17.21 -14.74 -5.31
C GLY A 147 18.18 -15.24 -6.36
#